data_AF-A0A352ICP5-F1
#
_entry.id   AF-A0A352ICP5-F1
#
_cell.length_a   1.000
_cell.length_b   1.000
_cell.length_c   1.000
_cell.angle_alpha   90.00
_cell.angle_beta   90.00
_cell.angle_gamma   90.00
#
_symmetry.space_group_name_H-M   'P 1'
#
loop_
_entity.id
_entity.type
_entity.pdbx_description
1 polymer ?
#
loop_
_entity_poly.entity_id
_entity_poly.type
_entity_poly.pdbx_seq_one_letter_code
_entity_poly.pdbx_strand_id
1 'polypeptide(L)' 'MQEEKLTYEEAMHRLEQLAARMENGEIAIDQMAENLSQAQKWLKQCREQLYEAEKRCDSLLEVNEKE' A
#
# COMPACT_ATOMS: atom_id res chain seq x y z
N MET A 1 -0.22 -9.59 19.23
CA MET A 1 0.41 -8.32 18.80
C MET A 1 -0.56 -7.68 17.84
N GLN A 2 -1.04 -6.47 18.11
CA GLN A 2 -1.91 -5.76 17.18
C GLN A 2 -1.10 -5.45 15.92
N GLU A 3 -1.52 -5.91 14.75
CA GLU A 3 -0.97 -5.44 13.47
C GLU A 3 -1.36 -3.97 13.34
N GLU A 4 -0.43 -3.07 13.66
CA GLU A 4 -0.61 -1.64 13.40
C GLU A 4 -0.85 -1.45 11.90
N LYS A 5 -1.99 -0.85 11.55
CA LYS A 5 -2.28 -0.46 10.17
C LYS A 5 -1.25 0.58 9.75
N LEU A 6 -0.51 0.27 8.69
CA LEU A 6 0.44 1.21 8.11
C LEU A 6 -0.31 2.35 7.42
N THR A 7 0.24 3.56 7.53
CA THR A 7 -0.16 4.65 6.66
C THR A 7 0.19 4.32 5.20
N TYR A 8 -0.46 4.99 4.25
CA TYR A 8 -0.14 4.85 2.82
C TYR A 8 1.35 5.11 2.54
N GLU A 9 1.90 6.18 3.12
CA GLU A 9 3.30 6.59 2.95
C GLU A 9 4.27 5.52 3.47
N GLU A 10 4.00 4.96 4.65
CA GLU A 10 4.82 3.87 5.21
C GLU A 10 4.74 2.59 4.38
N ALA A 11 3.54 2.23 3.92
CA ALA A 11 3.35 1.06 3.05
C ALA A 11 4.09 1.23 1.71
N MET A 12 4.04 2.44 1.13
CA MET A 12 4.78 2.75 -0.10
C MET A 12 6.29 2.72 0.12
N HIS A 13 6.78 3.31 1.21
CA HIS A 13 8.21 3.30 1.52
C HIS A 13 8.76 1.88 1.69
N ARG A 14 7.99 0.99 2.34
CA ARG A 14 8.35 -0.42 2.47
C ARG A 14 8.39 -1.16 1.13
N LEU A 15 7.47 -0.84 0.21
CA LEU A 15 7.48 -1.39 -1.15
C LEU A 15 8.71 -0.93 -1.94
N GLU A 16 9.07 0.35 -1.85
CA GLU A 16 10.27 0.91 -2.50
C GLU A 16 11.55 0.28 -1.97
N GLN A 17 11.68 0.16 -0.64
CA GLN A 17 12.82 -0.52 -0.02
C GLN A 17 12.91 -1.98 -0.47
N LEU A 18 11.79 -2.69 -0.55
CA LEU A 18 11.77 -4.07 -0.98
C LEU A 18 12.20 -4.20 -2.45
N ALA A 19 11.68 -3.34 -3.33
CA ALA A 19 12.06 -3.31 -4.74
C ALA A 19 13.56 -3.05 -4.93
N ALA A 20 14.11 -2.05 -4.21
CA ALA A 20 15.54 -1.75 -4.25
C ALA A 20 16.39 -2.96 -3.82
N ARG A 21 16.00 -3.65 -2.76
CA ARG A 21 16.70 -4.86 -2.30
C ARG A 21 16.61 -6.00 -3.31
N MET A 22 15.47 -6.16 -3.99
CA MET A 22 15.31 -7.14 -5.06
C MET A 22 16.22 -6.83 -6.26
N GLU A 23 16.26 -5.57 -6.69
CA GLU A 23 17.08 -5.11 -7.82
C GLU A 23 18.58 -5.23 -7.53
N ASN A 24 19.00 -4.98 -6.29
CA ASN A 24 20.38 -5.16 -5.85
C ASN A 24 20.79 -6.63 -5.66
N GLY A 25 19.86 -7.58 -5.79
CA GLY A 25 20.14 -9.00 -5.55
C GLY A 25 20.35 -9.34 -4.07
N GLU A 26 19.86 -8.52 -3.15
CA GLU A 26 19.98 -8.71 -1.69
C GLU A 26 18.94 -9.69 -1.13
N ILE A 27 18.01 -10.16 -1.97
CA ILE A 27 16.98 -11.13 -1.59
C ILE A 27 17.37 -12.51 -2.10
N ALA A 28 17.55 -13.45 -1.17
CA ALA A 28 17.75 -14.85 -1.50
C ALA A 28 16.52 -15.44 -2.20
N ILE A 29 16.72 -16.34 -3.15
CA ILE A 29 15.64 -16.98 -3.93
C ILE A 29 14.59 -17.62 -3.01
N ASP A 30 15.01 -18.28 -1.94
CA ASP A 30 14.11 -18.94 -0.98
C ASP A 30 13.20 -17.95 -0.24
N GLN A 31 13.62 -16.68 -0.14
CA GLN A 31 12.86 -15.61 0.52
C GLN A 31 12.00 -14.81 -0.46
N MET A 32 12.14 -14.99 -1.78
CA MET A 32 11.39 -14.21 -2.77
C MET A 32 9.88 -14.39 -2.63
N ALA A 33 9.41 -15.62 -2.41
CA ALA A 33 7.98 -15.90 -2.26
C ALA A 33 7.37 -15.18 -1.05
N GLU A 34 8.09 -15.16 0.06
CA GLU A 34 7.64 -14.50 1.29
C GLU A 34 7.65 -12.97 1.14
N ASN A 35 8.70 -12.42 0.57
CA ASN A 35 8.80 -10.98 0.26
C ASN A 35 7.70 -10.53 -0.70
N LEU A 36 7.41 -11.30 -1.75
CA LEU A 36 6.33 -11.01 -2.69
C LEU A 36 4.96 -11.04 -2.01
N SER A 37 4.73 -12.01 -1.12
CA SER A 37 3.50 -12.09 -0.33
C SER A 37 3.30 -10.86 0.56
N GLN A 38 4.37 -10.39 1.21
CA GLN A 38 4.31 -9.15 2.00
C GLN A 38 4.07 -7.92 1.13
N ALA A 39 4.72 -7.82 -0.03
CA ALA A 39 4.49 -6.74 -1.00
C ALA A 39 3.02 -6.69 -1.43
N GLN A 40 2.40 -7.84 -1.71
CA GLN A 40 0.99 -7.91 -2.07
C GLN A 40 0.08 -7.40 -0.95
N LYS A 41 0.40 -7.66 0.32
CA LYS A 41 -0.36 -7.12 1.46
C LYS A 41 -0.27 -5.60 1.53
N TRP A 42 0.91 -5.02 1.35
CA TRP A 42 1.08 -3.56 1.33
C TRP A 42 0.35 -2.93 0.14
N LEU A 43 0.47 -3.52 -1.05
CA LEU A 43 -0.25 -3.05 -2.24
C LEU A 43 -1.77 -3.07 -2.04
N LYS A 44 -2.32 -4.11 -1.42
CA LYS A 44 -3.74 -4.19 -1.09
C LYS A 44 -4.15 -3.05 -0.16
N GLN A 45 -3.39 -2.80 0.90
CA GLN A 45 -3.65 -1.71 1.83
C GLN A 45 -3.59 -0.33 1.15
N CYS A 46 -2.61 -0.11 0.26
CA CYS A 46 -2.51 1.15 -0.48
C CYS A 46 -3.74 1.37 -1.38
N ARG A 47 -4.20 0.32 -2.07
CA ARG A 47 -5.40 0.39 -2.93
C ARG A 47 -6.67 0.70 -2.13
N GLU A 48 -6.85 0.03 -0.99
CA GLU A 48 -8.00 0.30 -0.11
C GLU A 48 -7.99 1.74 0.40
N GLN A 49 -6.83 2.27 0.81
CA GLN A 49 -6.71 3.66 1.26
C GLN A 49 -7.02 4.66 0.15
N LEU A 50 -6.53 4.43 -1.08
CA LEU A 50 -6.84 5.28 -2.23
C LEU A 50 -8.33 5.26 -2.56
N TYR A 51 -8.95 4.10 -2.55
CA TYR A 51 -10.38 3.95 -2.81
C TYR A 51 -11.24 4.71 -1.79
N GLU A 52 -10.94 4.58 -0.51
CA GLU A 52 -11.68 5.32 0.54
C GLU A 52 -11.45 6.84 0.44
N ALA A 53 -10.25 7.28 0.03
CA ALA A 53 -9.97 8.68 -0.22
C ALA A 53 -10.76 9.23 -1.41
N GLU A 54 -10.77 8.50 -2.53
CA GLU A 54 -11.54 8.84 -3.75
C GLU A 54 -13.04 8.95 -3.42
N LYS A 55 -13.60 7.92 -2.77
CA LYS A 55 -15.01 7.91 -2.34
C LYS A 55 -15.36 9.10 -1.45
N ARG A 56 -14.46 9.50 -0.56
CA ARG A 56 -14.66 10.68 0.30
C ARG A 56 -14.65 11.97 -0.49
N CYS A 57 -13.74 12.10 -1.47
CA CYS A 57 -13.70 13.25 -2.37
C CYS A 57 -15.00 13.36 -3.19
N ASP A 58 -15.44 12.26 -3.80
CA ASP A 58 -16.67 12.23 -4.58
C ASP A 58 -17.89 12.62 -3.74
N SER A 59 -17.98 12.08 -2.51
CA SER A 59 -19.05 12.42 -1.58
C SER A 59 -19.10 13.92 -1.24
N LEU A 60 -17.94 14.57 -1.12
CA LEU A 60 -17.86 16.02 -0.84
C LEU A 60 -18.28 16.85 -2.06
N LEU A 61 -17.94 16.40 -3.28
CA LEU A 61 -18.33 17.06 -4.51
C LEU A 61 -19.84 16.91 -4.77
N GLU A 62 -20.42 15.73 -4.59
CA GLU A 62 -21.86 15.49 -4.76
C GLU A 62 -22.73 16.30 -3.77
N VAL A 63 -22.23 16.56 -2.57
CA VAL A 63 -22.94 17.41 -1.58
C VAL A 63 -23.01 18.85 -2.07
N ASN A 64 -21.91 19.37 -2.66
CA ASN A 64 -21.86 20.74 -3.17
C ASN A 64 -22.67 20.96 -4.45
N GLU A 65 -22.97 19.92 -5.22
CA GLU A 65 -23.79 20.02 -6.44
C GLU A 65 -25.31 20.00 -6.18
N LYS A 66 -25.73 19.68 -4.94
CA LYS A 66 -27.15 19.60 -4.54
C LYS A 66 -27.61 20.81 -3.72
N GLU A 67 -26.73 21.76 -3.43
CA GLU A 67 -27.04 23.09 -2.88
C GLU A 67 -27.19 24.12 -4.01
#